data_AF-A0A6J1DB97-F1
#
_entry.id   AF-A0A6J1DB97-F1
#
_cell.length_a   1.000
_cell.length_b   1.000
_cell.length_c   1.000
_cell.angle_alpha   90.00
_cell.angle_beta   90.00
_cell.angle_gamma   90.00
#
_symmetry.space_group_name_H-M   'P 1'
#
loop_
_entity.id
_entity.type
_entity.pdbx_description
1 polymer ?
#
loop_
_entity_poly.entity_id
_entity_poly.type
_entity_poly.pdbx_seq_one_letter_code
_entity_poly.pdbx_strand_id
1 'polypeptide(L)'
;MPYWALGFHQCRWGYRNLSVVEDVVENYKKAKIPLDVIWNDDDHMDGHKDFTLSPISYPRPALLSFLNKIHSSGMKYIVLIDPGIAVNSTYAVYQRAAAKDVFIKHDGQPYLAQVWPGAVHFPDFLNPA
;
A
#
# COMPACT_ATOMS: atom_id res chain seq x y z
N MET A 1 0.54 16.21 14.13
CA MET A 1 1.57 15.33 13.54
C MET A 1 2.25 14.57 14.67
N PRO A 2 2.40 13.24 14.58
CA PRO A 2 3.21 12.50 15.53
C PRO A 2 4.69 12.87 15.35
N TYR A 3 5.49 12.84 16.42
CA TYR A 3 6.87 13.35 16.39
C TYR A 3 7.75 12.69 15.33
N TRP A 4 7.60 11.37 15.12
CA TRP A 4 8.36 10.61 14.12
C TRP A 4 8.12 11.10 12.68
N ALA A 5 7.00 11.76 12.40
CA ALA A 5 6.69 12.27 11.06
C ALA A 5 7.51 13.51 10.67
N LEU A 6 8.31 14.04 11.59
CA LEU A 6 9.29 15.11 11.33
C LEU A 6 10.68 14.57 11.01
N GLY A 7 10.88 13.25 11.15
CA GLY A 7 12.14 12.58 10.86
C GLY A 7 12.42 12.45 9.36
N PHE A 8 13.48 11.72 9.00
CA PHE A 8 13.83 11.50 7.61
C PHE A 8 13.08 10.31 7.02
N HIS A 9 12.51 10.49 5.82
CA HIS A 9 11.67 9.51 5.12
C HIS A 9 12.34 9.06 3.82
N GLN A 10 12.37 7.76 3.54
CA GLN A 10 12.82 7.19 2.26
C GLN A 10 11.65 6.49 1.56
N CYS A 11 11.46 6.79 0.28
CA CYS A 11 10.47 6.16 -0.59
C CYS A 11 11.05 5.97 -2.01
N ARG A 12 10.51 5.01 -2.75
CA ARG A 12 10.74 4.85 -4.19
C ARG A 12 9.64 3.99 -4.79
N TRP A 13 9.11 4.41 -5.94
CA TRP A 13 8.41 3.52 -6.87
C TRP A 13 9.41 2.59 -7.59
N GLY A 14 9.23 1.28 -7.43
CA GLY A 14 10.09 0.25 -8.01
C GLY A 14 10.93 -0.53 -7.00
N TYR A 15 10.56 -0.54 -5.71
CA TYR A 15 11.13 -1.51 -4.77
C TYR A 15 10.51 -2.88 -5.06
N ARG A 16 11.11 -3.62 -6.01
CA ARG A 16 10.49 -4.81 -6.63
C ARG A 16 10.16 -5.97 -5.67
N ASN A 17 10.80 -6.03 -4.50
CA ASN A 17 10.55 -7.03 -3.47
C ASN A 17 11.07 -6.56 -2.11
N LEU A 18 10.70 -7.29 -1.05
CA LEU A 18 11.04 -6.94 0.32
C LEU A 18 12.55 -6.88 0.60
N SER A 19 13.36 -7.74 -0.02
CA SER A 19 14.82 -7.75 0.26
C SER A 19 15.50 -6.46 -0.19
N VAL A 20 15.01 -5.82 -1.26
CA VAL A 20 15.51 -4.50 -1.68
C VAL A 20 15.23 -3.44 -0.61
N VAL A 21 14.05 -3.49 0.04
CA VAL A 21 13.69 -2.56 1.11
C VAL A 21 14.56 -2.80 2.35
N GLU A 22 14.79 -4.06 2.71
CA GLU A 22 15.70 -4.44 3.79
C GLU A 22 17.13 -3.92 3.55
N ASP A 23 17.64 -4.08 2.34
CA ASP A 23 18.97 -3.59 1.95
C ASP A 23 19.07 -2.07 2.03
N VAL A 24 18.02 -1.32 1.65
CA VAL A 24 17.97 0.14 1.79
C VAL A 24 18.10 0.54 3.25
N VAL A 25 17.30 -0.06 4.14
CA VAL A 25 17.36 0.25 5.59
C VAL A 25 18.74 -0.07 6.17
N GLU A 26 19.31 -1.23 5.84
CA GLU A 26 20.64 -1.61 6.31
C GLU A 26 21.74 -0.69 5.78
N ASN A 27 21.61 -0.18 4.55
CA ASN A 27 22.60 0.74 3.98
C ASN A 27 22.54 2.14 4.61
N TYR A 28 21.36 2.66 4.95
CA TYR A 28 21.24 3.89 5.76
C TYR A 28 21.95 3.73 7.11
N LYS A 29 21.72 2.59 7.77
CA LYS A 29 22.37 2.26 9.04
C LYS A 29 23.90 2.17 8.91
N LYS A 30 24.41 1.49 7.88
CA LYS A 30 25.86 1.40 7.59
C LYS A 30 26.48 2.77 7.31
N ALA A 31 25.77 3.63 6.57
CA ALA A 31 26.21 4.98 6.24
C ALA A 31 26.08 5.97 7.41
N LYS A 32 25.49 5.56 8.54
CA LYS A 32 25.18 6.42 9.70
C LYS A 32 24.31 7.63 9.32
N ILE A 33 23.43 7.44 8.34
CA ILE A 33 22.42 8.45 7.97
C ILE A 33 21.13 8.09 8.69
N PRO A 34 20.52 9.00 9.49
CA PRO A 34 19.25 8.76 10.14
C PRO A 34 18.15 8.42 9.13
N LEU A 35 17.35 7.41 9.44
CA LEU A 35 16.15 7.04 8.69
C LEU A 35 15.05 6.68 9.68
N ASP A 36 13.99 7.47 9.71
CA ASP A 36 12.86 7.28 10.64
C ASP A 36 11.74 6.47 10.00
N VAL A 37 11.51 6.63 8.69
CA VAL A 37 10.39 6.00 7.99
C VAL A 37 10.81 5.44 6.64
N ILE A 38 10.53 4.17 6.41
CA ILE A 38 10.64 3.54 5.09
C ILE A 38 9.25 3.35 4.49
N TRP A 39 9.10 3.74 3.24
CA TRP A 39 7.84 3.73 2.50
C TRP A 39 7.88 2.68 1.40
N ASN A 40 6.72 2.09 1.13
CA ASN A 40 6.47 1.31 -0.06
C ASN A 40 5.38 1.95 -0.90
N ASP A 41 5.70 2.18 -2.17
CA ASP A 41 4.72 2.47 -3.22
C ASP A 41 3.88 1.21 -3.52
N ASP A 42 3.10 1.20 -4.59
CA ASP A 42 2.21 0.11 -5.00
C ASP A 42 2.89 -1.26 -5.24
N ASP A 43 4.23 -1.32 -5.33
CA ASP A 43 5.03 -2.54 -5.53
C ASP A 43 4.72 -3.66 -4.51
N HIS A 44 4.23 -3.30 -3.32
CA HIS A 44 3.89 -4.25 -2.26
C HIS A 44 2.61 -5.04 -2.51
N MET A 45 1.73 -4.54 -3.36
CA MET A 45 0.40 -5.08 -3.61
C MET A 45 0.42 -6.28 -4.56
N ASP A 46 -0.58 -7.16 -4.46
CA ASP A 46 -0.83 -8.17 -5.48
C ASP A 46 -1.49 -7.52 -6.70
N GLY A 47 -0.74 -7.30 -7.77
CA GLY A 47 -1.23 -6.71 -9.02
C GLY A 47 -1.88 -5.34 -8.83
N HIS A 48 -1.26 -4.47 -8.02
CA HIS A 48 -1.72 -3.10 -7.73
C HIS A 48 -3.11 -3.01 -7.07
N LYS A 49 -3.60 -4.10 -6.45
CA LYS A 49 -4.88 -4.11 -5.73
C LYS A 49 -4.66 -3.67 -4.28
N ASP A 50 -5.35 -2.61 -3.86
CA ASP A 50 -5.26 -2.12 -2.48
C ASP A 50 -5.55 -3.20 -1.43
N PHE A 51 -5.00 -3.02 -0.23
CA PHE A 51 -5.23 -3.92 0.91
C PHE A 51 -4.80 -5.39 0.65
N THR A 52 -3.89 -5.60 -0.30
CA THR A 52 -3.30 -6.91 -0.59
C THR A 52 -1.78 -6.86 -0.42
N LEU A 53 -1.15 -8.04 -0.42
CA LEU A 53 0.30 -8.18 -0.48
C LEU A 53 0.64 -9.16 -1.59
N SER A 54 1.63 -8.83 -2.42
CA SER A 54 2.18 -9.77 -3.39
C SER A 54 2.72 -11.00 -2.66
N PRO A 55 2.19 -12.21 -2.90
CA PRO A 55 2.63 -13.41 -2.17
C PRO A 55 4.06 -13.82 -2.54
N ILE A 56 4.61 -13.27 -3.63
CA ILE A 56 5.96 -13.55 -4.14
C ILE A 56 6.93 -12.45 -3.70
N SER A 57 6.63 -11.19 -4.01
CA SER A 57 7.56 -10.07 -3.77
C SER A 57 7.51 -9.55 -2.33
N TYR A 58 6.35 -9.64 -1.68
CA TYR A 58 6.11 -9.16 -0.32
C TYR A 58 5.37 -10.20 0.55
N PRO A 59 5.96 -11.40 0.76
CA PRO A 59 5.30 -12.44 1.53
C PRO A 59 5.02 -11.96 2.96
N ARG A 60 3.77 -12.11 3.41
CA ARG A 60 3.31 -11.62 4.73
C ARG A 60 4.21 -12.04 5.90
N PRO A 61 4.66 -13.30 6.04
CA PRO A 61 5.53 -13.69 7.17
C PRO A 61 6.89 -12.97 7.18
N ALA A 62 7.46 -12.75 5.99
CA ALA A 62 8.72 -12.03 5.84
C ALA A 62 8.53 -10.53 6.16
N LEU A 63 7.46 -9.93 5.63
CA LEU A 63 7.12 -8.54 5.92
C LEU A 63 6.90 -8.32 7.43
N LEU A 64 6.18 -9.21 8.11
CA LEU A 64 5.99 -9.11 9.57
C LEU A 64 7.32 -9.19 10.34
N SER A 65 8.24 -10.04 9.92
CA SER A 65 9.58 -10.14 10.52
C SER A 65 10.37 -8.84 10.34
N PHE A 66 10.32 -8.26 9.13
CA PHE A 66 10.92 -6.97 8.83
C PHE A 66 10.32 -5.83 9.69
N LEU A 67 8.99 -5.76 9.79
CA LEU A 67 8.30 -4.76 10.60
C LEU A 67 8.70 -4.85 12.07
N ASN A 68 8.75 -6.06 12.64
CA ASN A 68 9.20 -6.26 14.02
C ASN A 68 10.62 -5.72 14.23
N LYS A 69 11.53 -5.98 13.29
CA LYS A 69 12.90 -5.49 13.32
C LYS A 69 12.97 -3.96 13.32
N ILE A 70 12.34 -3.29 12.36
CA ILE A 70 12.43 -1.82 12.24
C ILE A 70 11.68 -1.11 13.37
N HIS A 71 10.57 -1.68 13.86
CA HIS A 71 9.85 -1.13 15.00
C HIS A 71 10.67 -1.23 16.30
N SER A 72 11.46 -2.29 16.47
CA SER A 72 12.37 -2.42 17.63
C SER A 72 13.46 -1.34 17.67
N SER A 73 13.80 -0.74 16.52
CA SER A 73 14.72 0.39 16.40
C SER A 73 14.01 1.75 16.33
N GLY A 74 12.71 1.82 16.61
CA GLY A 74 11.92 3.05 16.66
C GLY A 74 11.41 3.57 15.31
N MET A 75 11.82 2.95 14.20
CA MET A 75 11.38 3.33 12.86
C MET A 75 9.89 3.04 12.63
N LYS A 76 9.33 3.62 11.57
CA LYS A 76 7.97 3.39 11.10
C LYS A 76 7.95 2.90 9.66
N TYR A 77 6.83 2.30 9.29
CA TYR A 77 6.55 1.81 7.96
C TYR A 77 5.29 2.47 7.42
N ILE A 78 5.33 2.93 6.17
CA ILE A 78 4.17 3.51 5.49
C ILE A 78 3.99 2.83 4.15
N VAL A 79 2.75 2.55 3.79
CA VAL A 79 2.37 2.01 2.48
C VAL A 79 1.43 2.98 1.78
N LEU A 80 1.52 3.00 0.45
CA LEU A 80 0.54 3.66 -0.40
C LEU A 80 -0.77 2.87 -0.42
N ILE A 81 -1.90 3.58 -0.50
CA ILE A 81 -3.24 3.06 -0.81
C ILE A 81 -3.87 4.05 -1.78
N ASP A 82 -4.40 3.54 -2.87
CA ASP A 82 -5.12 4.34 -3.87
C ASP A 82 -6.64 4.32 -3.62
N PRO A 83 -7.39 5.27 -4.21
CA PRO A 83 -8.84 5.25 -4.13
C PRO A 83 -9.50 4.30 -5.16
N GLY A 84 -8.77 3.84 -6.18
CA GLY A 84 -9.33 3.05 -7.26
C GLY A 84 -9.42 1.56 -6.92
N ILE A 85 -10.62 1.04 -6.69
CA ILE A 85 -10.82 -0.38 -6.37
C ILE A 85 -10.97 -1.20 -7.66
N ALA A 86 -10.03 -2.12 -7.88
CA ALA A 86 -10.00 -3.01 -9.05
C ALA A 86 -11.31 -3.78 -9.25
N VAL A 87 -11.86 -3.74 -10.46
CA VAL A 87 -13.04 -4.52 -10.87
C VAL A 87 -12.62 -5.99 -11.03
N ASN A 88 -12.78 -6.75 -9.96
CA ASN A 88 -12.41 -8.16 -9.92
C ASN A 88 -13.37 -8.95 -9.01
N SER A 89 -14.08 -9.92 -9.57
CA SER A 89 -15.12 -10.68 -8.88
C SER A 89 -14.59 -11.62 -7.79
N THR A 90 -13.29 -11.92 -7.73
CA THR A 90 -12.66 -12.71 -6.66
C THR A 90 -11.93 -11.85 -5.64
N TYR A 91 -11.86 -10.53 -5.85
CA TYR A 91 -11.22 -9.58 -4.94
C TYR A 91 -12.20 -9.13 -3.85
N ALA A 92 -11.92 -9.52 -2.61
CA ALA A 92 -12.84 -9.35 -1.50
C ALA A 92 -13.19 -7.88 -1.18
N VAL A 93 -12.29 -6.93 -1.42
CA VAL A 93 -12.59 -5.49 -1.21
C VAL A 93 -13.61 -5.01 -2.22
N TYR A 94 -13.44 -5.37 -3.49
CA TYR A 94 -14.42 -5.08 -4.55
C TYR A 94 -15.78 -5.70 -4.24
N GLN A 95 -15.83 -6.99 -3.86
CA GLN A 95 -17.07 -7.67 -3.50
C GLN A 95 -17.82 -6.94 -2.36
N ARG A 96 -17.11 -6.52 -1.31
CA ARG A 96 -17.71 -5.78 -0.19
C ARG A 96 -18.19 -4.39 -0.59
N ALA A 97 -17.43 -3.67 -1.40
CA ALA A 97 -17.81 -2.33 -1.87
C ALA A 97 -19.03 -2.39 -2.81
N ALA A 98 -19.06 -3.35 -3.74
CA ALA A 98 -20.19 -3.59 -4.61
C ALA A 98 -21.46 -3.98 -3.81
N ALA A 99 -21.32 -4.87 -2.82
CA ALA A 99 -22.44 -5.28 -1.97
C ALA A 99 -23.03 -4.14 -1.12
N LYS A 100 -22.21 -3.13 -0.80
CA LYS A 100 -22.64 -1.92 -0.06
C LYS A 100 -23.08 -0.77 -0.95
N ASP A 101 -22.94 -0.91 -2.27
CA ASP A 101 -23.29 0.14 -3.24
C ASP A 101 -22.58 1.49 -2.98
N VAL A 102 -21.29 1.45 -2.62
CA VAL A 102 -20.51 2.64 -2.20
C VAL A 102 -19.69 3.28 -3.31
N PHE A 103 -19.85 2.86 -4.57
CA PHE A 103 -19.10 3.44 -5.67
C PHE A 103 -19.77 4.71 -6.21
N ILE A 104 -18.97 5.68 -6.66
CA ILE A 104 -19.42 6.82 -7.46
C ILE A 104 -20.14 6.27 -8.71
N LYS A 105 -21.27 6.88 -9.05
CA LYS A 105 -22.10 6.46 -10.20
C LYS A 105 -22.16 7.50 -11.31
N HIS A 106 -22.26 7.02 -12.53
CA HIS A 106 -22.61 7.78 -13.72
C HIS A 106 -23.82 7.09 -14.37
N ASP A 107 -24.90 7.83 -14.62
CA ASP A 107 -26.17 7.30 -15.15
C ASP A 107 -26.71 6.07 -14.38
N GLY A 108 -26.59 6.11 -13.05
CA GLY A 108 -27.07 5.07 -12.15
C GLY A 108 -26.20 3.82 -12.06
N GLN A 109 -25.09 3.74 -12.80
CA GLN A 109 -24.14 2.63 -12.77
C GLN A 109 -22.82 3.05 -12.13
N PRO A 110 -22.09 2.16 -11.43
CA PRO A 110 -20.74 2.45 -10.96
C PRO A 110 -19.84 2.97 -12.09
N TYR A 111 -19.21 4.12 -11.88
CA TYR A 111 -18.37 4.77 -12.87
C TYR A 111 -17.10 3.93 -13.12
N LEU A 112 -16.92 3.47 -14.36
CA LEU A 112 -15.78 2.64 -14.77
C LEU A 112 -14.62 3.51 -15.26
N ALA A 113 -13.45 3.34 -14.67
CA ALA A 113 -12.22 4.04 -15.04
C ALA A 113 -11.04 3.07 -15.14
N GLN A 114 -9.84 3.61 -15.45
CA GLN A 114 -8.61 2.84 -15.56
C GLN A 114 -7.47 3.47 -14.75
N VAL A 115 -6.83 2.68 -13.89
CA VAL A 115 -5.67 3.03 -13.04
C VAL A 115 -4.69 1.83 -13.03
N TRP A 116 -3.72 1.79 -12.11
CA TRP A 116 -2.67 0.76 -11.99
C TRP A 116 -3.16 -0.69 -12.05
N PRO A 117 -4.22 -1.12 -11.33
CA PRO A 117 -4.70 -2.50 -11.44
C PRO A 117 -5.55 -2.77 -12.70
N GLY A 118 -5.65 -1.81 -13.62
CA GLY A 118 -6.54 -1.86 -14.78
C GLY A 118 -7.87 -1.19 -14.50
N ALA A 119 -8.98 -1.88 -14.80
CA ALA A 119 -10.33 -1.36 -14.61
C ALA A 119 -10.67 -1.18 -13.12
N VAL A 120 -11.18 0.00 -12.74
CA VAL A 120 -11.54 0.34 -11.35
C VAL A 120 -12.91 1.02 -11.24
N HIS A 121 -13.49 0.95 -10.04
CA HIS A 121 -14.50 1.90 -9.55
C HIS A 121 -13.93 2.71 -8.37
N PHE A 122 -14.43 3.93 -8.19
CA PHE A 122 -14.01 4.80 -7.08
C PHE A 122 -15.07 4.80 -5.97
N PRO A 123 -14.72 4.54 -4.71
CA PRO A 123 -15.60 4.76 -3.58
C PRO A 123 -16.05 6.23 -3.52
N ASP A 124 -17.32 6.44 -3.22
CA ASP A 124 -17.88 7.77 -2.95
C ASP A 124 -17.60 8.14 -1.50
N PHE A 125 -16.54 8.92 -1.27
CA PHE A 125 -16.17 9.38 0.07
C PHE A 125 -17.14 10.42 0.67
N LEU A 126 -18.18 10.85 -0.06
CA LEU A 126 -19.30 11.63 0.49
C LEU A 126 -20.43 10.72 1.01
N ASN A 127 -20.41 9.44 0.67
CA ASN A 127 -21.35 8.45 1.16
C ASN A 127 -20.89 7.91 2.53
N PRO A 128 -21.71 8.00 3.60
CA PRO A 128 -21.34 7.53 4.94
C PRO A 128 -21.33 5.99 5.12
N ALA A 129 -21.77 5.21 4.14
CA ALA A 129 -21.98 3.75 4.23
C ALA A 129 -20.70 2.87 4.16
#